data_AF-U4V340-F1
#
_entry.id   AF-U4V340-F1
#
_cell.length_a   1.000
_cell.length_b   1.000
_cell.length_c   1.000
_cell.angle_alpha   90.00
_cell.angle_beta   90.00
_cell.angle_gamma   90.00
#
_symmetry.space_group_name_H-M   'P 1'
#
loop_
_entity.id
_entity.type
_entity.pdbx_description
1 polymer ?
#
loop_
_entity_poly.entity_id
_entity_poly.type
_entity_poly.pdbx_seq_one_letter_code
_entity_poly.pdbx_strand_id
1 'polypeptide(L)'
;MSKVDPFLLYGTREAEATATHLKAGLLAVDLSDGNLRTITYDGVEVLRAISYLVRDRDWGGTYNPEIHDLNVEQNDSGFIVTYQARCESPDATRLTIDVRIQAERDGALTFDAVANTATGFETNRCGFCILHPVIGVAGSPVTVEHVDGVFNKTRSPPT
;
A
#
# COMPACT_ATOMS: atom_id res chain seq x y z
N MET A 1 -10.43 28.01 -19.12
CA MET A 1 -9.33 27.04 -19.19
C MET A 1 -9.89 25.72 -19.66
N SER A 2 -9.46 25.20 -20.80
CA SER A 2 -9.89 23.88 -21.28
C SER A 2 -9.33 22.82 -20.33
N LYS A 3 -10.17 21.94 -19.78
CA LYS A 3 -9.72 20.80 -18.96
C LYS A 3 -8.89 19.89 -19.88
N VAL A 4 -7.61 19.68 -19.55
CA VAL A 4 -6.77 18.70 -20.27
C VAL A 4 -7.36 17.31 -20.06
N ASP A 5 -7.52 16.52 -21.12
CA ASP A 5 -8.02 15.13 -21.04
C ASP A 5 -7.06 14.31 -20.14
N PRO A 6 -7.54 13.73 -19.02
CA PRO A 6 -6.73 12.90 -18.14
C PRO A 6 -5.99 11.78 -18.88
N PHE A 7 -6.57 11.26 -19.97
CA PHE A 7 -5.92 10.23 -20.78
C PHE A 7 -4.56 10.68 -21.34
N LEU A 8 -4.41 11.97 -21.67
CA LEU A 8 -3.16 12.52 -22.19
C LEU A 8 -2.07 12.66 -21.12
N LEU A 9 -2.46 12.73 -19.84
CA LEU A 9 -1.54 12.89 -18.72
C LEU A 9 -1.20 11.54 -18.07
N TYR A 10 -2.19 10.66 -17.95
CA TYR A 10 -2.10 9.43 -17.15
C TYR A 10 -2.22 8.15 -17.97
N GLY A 11 -2.53 8.24 -19.27
CA GLY A 11 -2.78 7.06 -20.12
C GLY A 11 -4.08 6.32 -19.77
N THR A 12 -4.88 6.87 -18.86
CA THR A 12 -6.20 6.36 -18.45
C THR A 12 -7.16 7.52 -18.19
N ARG A 13 -8.47 7.25 -18.30
CA ARG A 13 -9.53 8.19 -17.91
C ARG A 13 -10.07 7.90 -16.51
N GLU A 14 -9.56 6.87 -15.85
CA GLU A 14 -9.87 6.61 -14.44
C GLU A 14 -9.47 7.82 -13.60
N ALA A 15 -10.38 8.24 -12.73
CA ALA A 15 -10.14 9.35 -11.83
C ALA A 15 -9.23 8.88 -10.68
N GLU A 16 -8.22 9.68 -10.36
CA GLU A 16 -7.40 9.46 -9.18
C GLU A 16 -8.26 9.66 -7.93
N ALA A 17 -8.19 8.71 -7.00
CA ALA A 17 -8.92 8.82 -5.75
C ALA A 17 -8.36 9.96 -4.90
N THR A 18 -9.25 10.65 -4.19
CA THR A 18 -8.84 11.72 -3.28
C THR A 18 -8.10 11.13 -2.09
N ALA A 19 -6.81 11.47 -1.96
CA ALA A 19 -6.01 11.05 -0.83
C ALA A 19 -6.48 11.73 0.48
N THR A 20 -6.53 10.96 1.57
CA THR A 20 -6.76 11.46 2.93
C THR A 20 -5.43 11.55 3.66
N HIS A 21 -5.06 12.75 4.08
CA HIS A 21 -3.81 12.96 4.82
C HIS A 21 -3.99 12.62 6.31
N LEU A 22 -3.14 11.74 6.83
CA LEU A 22 -3.18 11.25 8.21
C LEU A 22 -1.85 11.53 8.92
N LYS A 23 -1.92 11.79 10.24
CA LYS A 23 -0.74 12.14 11.05
C LYS A 23 -0.75 11.46 12.42
N ALA A 24 0.42 10.97 12.84
CA ALA A 24 0.68 10.44 14.17
C ALA A 24 2.04 10.95 14.66
N GLY A 25 2.06 11.94 15.54
CA GLY A 25 3.30 12.58 15.99
C GLY A 25 4.08 13.22 14.82
N LEU A 26 5.30 12.72 14.56
CA LEU A 26 6.14 13.15 13.44
C LEU A 26 5.87 12.36 12.14
N LEU A 27 5.15 11.24 12.22
CA LEU A 27 4.79 10.44 11.07
C LEU A 27 3.59 11.06 10.34
N ALA A 28 3.68 11.17 9.02
CA ALA A 28 2.56 11.57 8.15
C ALA A 28 2.47 10.66 6.92
N VAL A 29 1.25 10.36 6.48
CA VAL A 29 0.95 9.48 5.34
C VAL A 29 -0.25 9.98 4.56
N ASP A 30 -0.32 9.61 3.29
CA ASP A 30 -1.50 9.81 2.45
C ASP A 30 -2.20 8.46 2.22
N LEU A 31 -3.47 8.35 2.62
CA LEU A 31 -4.30 7.16 2.38
C LEU A 31 -5.11 7.34 1.08
N SER A 32 -4.96 6.42 0.13
CA SER A 32 -5.73 6.41 -1.14
C SER A 32 -6.01 4.99 -1.58
N ASP A 33 -7.28 4.65 -1.83
CA ASP A 33 -7.71 3.30 -2.24
C ASP A 33 -7.18 2.17 -1.35
N GLY A 34 -7.16 2.40 -0.03
CA GLY A 34 -6.60 1.47 0.97
C GLY A 34 -5.06 1.41 0.98
N ASN A 35 -4.37 2.14 0.10
CA ASN A 35 -2.92 2.19 0.04
C ASN A 35 -2.37 3.39 0.82
N LEU A 36 -1.16 3.23 1.38
CA LEU A 36 -0.40 4.33 1.93
C LEU A 36 0.58 4.86 0.89
N ARG A 37 0.65 6.18 0.75
CA ARG A 37 1.56 6.94 -0.10
C ARG A 37 2.28 8.01 0.73
N THR A 38 3.40 8.50 0.20
CA THR A 38 4.13 9.65 0.76
C THR A 38 4.38 9.51 2.27
N ILE A 39 4.90 8.35 2.70
CA ILE A 39 5.12 8.09 4.11
C ILE A 39 6.37 8.86 4.55
N THR A 40 6.17 9.85 5.41
CA THR A 40 7.22 10.75 5.89
C THR A 40 7.33 10.70 7.40
N TYR A 41 8.55 10.87 7.90
CA TYR A 41 8.83 11.10 9.31
C TYR A 41 9.57 12.42 9.45
N ASP A 42 9.00 13.36 10.20
CA ASP A 42 9.52 14.73 10.35
C ASP A 42 9.83 15.41 8.99
N GLY A 43 8.95 15.19 8.02
CA GLY A 43 9.08 15.72 6.66
C GLY A 43 10.08 14.99 5.75
N VAL A 44 10.81 14.00 6.26
CA VAL A 44 11.71 13.16 5.44
C VAL A 44 10.93 11.95 4.93
N GLU A 45 10.92 11.73 3.61
CA GLU A 45 10.31 10.54 3.00
C GLU A 45 11.07 9.29 3.42
N VAL A 46 10.39 8.39 4.15
CA VAL A 46 10.94 7.11 4.59
C VAL A 46 10.48 5.96 3.71
N LEU A 47 9.23 6.02 3.21
CA LEU A 47 8.68 5.08 2.24
C LEU A 47 7.83 5.82 1.21
N ARG A 48 7.97 5.44 -0.06
CA ARG A 48 7.15 5.99 -1.13
C ARG A 48 5.72 5.46 -1.06
N ALA A 49 5.58 4.16 -0.80
CA ALA A 49 4.27 3.53 -0.71
C ALA A 49 4.28 2.19 0.04
N ILE A 50 3.12 1.85 0.61
CA ILE A 50 2.78 0.52 1.11
C ILE A 50 1.41 0.13 0.57
N SER A 51 1.33 -1.00 -0.11
CA SER A 51 0.11 -1.52 -0.74
C SER A 51 -0.03 -3.02 -0.48
N TYR A 52 -1.24 -3.50 -0.22
CA TYR A 52 -1.54 -4.94 -0.26
C TYR A 52 -2.15 -5.28 -1.62
N LEU A 53 -1.37 -5.91 -2.49
CA LEU A 53 -1.75 -6.11 -3.89
C LEU A 53 -2.18 -7.55 -4.15
N VAL A 54 -3.21 -7.69 -4.98
CA VAL A 54 -3.65 -8.96 -5.55
C VAL A 54 -3.47 -8.91 -7.07
N ARG A 55 -2.76 -9.86 -7.65
CA ARG A 55 -2.63 -10.01 -9.11
C ARG A 55 -3.26 -11.29 -9.60
N ASP A 56 -3.90 -11.21 -10.76
CA ASP A 56 -4.49 -12.38 -11.42
C ASP A 56 -3.42 -13.41 -11.89
N ARG A 57 -3.91 -14.56 -12.38
CA ARG A 57 -3.09 -15.66 -12.89
C ARG A 57 -2.33 -15.33 -14.17
N ASP A 58 -2.76 -14.31 -14.91
CA ASP A 58 -2.21 -13.97 -16.22
C ASP A 58 -1.19 -12.82 -16.14
N TRP A 59 -0.97 -12.26 -14.95
CA TRP A 59 -0.21 -11.03 -14.74
C TRP A 59 -0.77 -9.82 -15.51
N GLY A 60 -1.96 -9.97 -16.09
CA GLY A 60 -2.58 -9.02 -17.03
C GLY A 60 -3.27 -7.85 -16.31
N GLY A 61 -3.71 -8.06 -15.06
CA GLY A 61 -4.29 -7.04 -14.20
C GLY A 61 -3.86 -7.19 -12.74
N THR A 62 -3.55 -6.04 -12.12
CA THR A 62 -3.63 -5.96 -10.65
C THR A 62 -5.10 -5.72 -10.34
N TYR A 63 -5.72 -6.58 -9.52
CA TYR A 63 -7.09 -6.32 -9.09
C TYR A 63 -7.14 -4.95 -8.41
N ASN A 64 -8.12 -4.14 -8.77
CA ASN A 64 -8.44 -2.91 -8.08
C ASN A 64 -9.61 -3.23 -7.13
N PRO A 65 -9.34 -3.69 -5.89
CA PRO A 65 -10.39 -4.15 -5.01
C PRO A 65 -11.34 -3.02 -4.64
N GLU A 66 -12.64 -3.34 -4.60
CA GLU A 66 -13.60 -2.42 -4.02
C GLU A 66 -13.36 -2.33 -2.50
N ILE A 67 -13.24 -1.10 -2.00
CA ILE A 67 -13.07 -0.82 -0.58
C ILE A 67 -14.45 -0.62 0.05
N HIS A 68 -14.76 -1.46 1.03
CA HIS A 68 -15.98 -1.40 1.82
C HIS A 68 -15.67 -1.03 3.27
N ASP A 69 -16.67 -0.44 3.94
CA ASP A 69 -16.65 -0.18 5.38
C ASP A 69 -15.39 0.58 5.85
N LEU A 70 -14.92 1.53 5.02
CA LEU A 70 -13.77 2.36 5.36
C LEU A 70 -14.09 3.24 6.56
N ASN A 71 -13.40 2.98 7.66
CA ASN A 71 -13.42 3.77 8.86
C ASN A 71 -12.03 4.35 9.12
N VAL A 72 -11.98 5.64 9.45
CA VAL A 72 -10.76 6.36 9.76
C VAL A 72 -10.97 7.07 11.09
N GLU A 73 -10.21 6.66 12.09
CA GLU A 73 -10.17 7.28 13.42
C GLU A 73 -8.81 7.96 13.60
N GLN A 74 -8.80 9.25 13.87
CA GLN A 74 -7.58 10.00 14.14
C GLN A 74 -7.76 10.87 15.37
N ASN A 75 -6.74 10.88 16.23
CA ASN A 75 -6.69 11.72 17.42
C ASN A 75 -5.24 12.14 17.71
N ASP A 76 -5.02 12.80 18.84
CA ASP A 76 -3.69 13.27 19.23
C ASP A 76 -2.67 12.12 19.41
N SER A 77 -3.09 10.92 19.77
CA SER A 77 -2.18 9.78 19.99
C SER A 77 -1.82 9.03 18.70
N GLY A 78 -2.51 9.27 17.59
CA GLY A 78 -2.26 8.58 16.33
C GLY A 78 -3.53 8.37 15.50
N PHE A 79 -3.51 7.37 14.63
CA PHE A 79 -4.67 7.00 13.82
C PHE A 79 -4.84 5.49 13.66
N ILE A 80 -6.09 5.08 13.42
CA ILE A 80 -6.47 3.72 13.05
C ILE A 80 -7.35 3.81 11.79
N VAL A 81 -7.03 3.02 10.79
CA VAL A 81 -7.83 2.82 9.59
C VAL A 81 -8.25 1.37 9.53
N THR A 82 -9.52 1.11 9.27
CA THR A 82 -10.02 -0.24 9.01
C THR A 82 -10.89 -0.24 7.78
N TYR A 83 -10.79 -1.28 6.97
CA TYR A 83 -11.66 -1.48 5.82
C TYR A 83 -11.65 -2.95 5.39
N GLN A 84 -12.59 -3.30 4.51
CA GLN A 84 -12.60 -4.59 3.82
C GLN A 84 -12.43 -4.38 2.32
N ALA A 85 -11.37 -4.94 1.74
CA ALA A 85 -11.16 -4.97 0.31
C ALA A 85 -11.75 -6.25 -0.29
N ARG A 86 -12.39 -6.17 -1.46
CA ARG A 86 -12.94 -7.35 -2.17
C ARG A 86 -12.42 -7.44 -3.59
N CYS A 87 -11.94 -8.62 -3.96
CA CYS A 87 -11.59 -8.98 -5.33
C CYS A 87 -12.53 -10.07 -5.82
N GLU A 88 -13.05 -9.91 -7.03
CA GLU A 88 -13.82 -10.93 -7.74
C GLU A 88 -13.03 -11.41 -8.94
N SER A 89 -12.88 -12.73 -9.08
CA SER A 89 -12.23 -13.33 -10.25
C SER A 89 -13.26 -13.57 -11.37
N PRO A 90 -12.80 -13.74 -12.62
CA PRO A 90 -13.67 -14.15 -13.73
C PRO A 90 -14.39 -15.49 -13.50
N ASP A 91 -13.82 -16.38 -12.67
CA ASP A 91 -14.36 -17.70 -12.35
C ASP A 91 -15.36 -17.67 -11.17
N ALA A 92 -15.88 -16.48 -10.83
CA ALA A 92 -16.80 -16.23 -9.71
C ALA A 92 -16.24 -16.65 -8.33
N THR A 93 -14.92 -16.73 -8.18
CA THR A 93 -14.29 -16.85 -6.86
C THR A 93 -14.07 -15.47 -6.26
N ARG A 94 -14.15 -15.39 -4.93
CA ARG A 94 -14.04 -14.13 -4.19
C ARG A 94 -12.91 -14.20 -3.17
N LEU A 95 -12.16 -13.12 -3.10
CA LEU A 95 -11.19 -12.85 -2.05
C LEU A 95 -11.65 -11.63 -1.26
N THR A 96 -11.72 -11.79 0.05
CA THR A 96 -11.99 -10.70 0.99
C THR A 96 -10.73 -10.44 1.80
N ILE A 97 -10.35 -9.18 1.96
CA ILE A 97 -9.15 -8.81 2.72
C ILE A 97 -9.59 -7.85 3.81
N ASP A 98 -9.50 -8.29 5.06
CA ASP A 98 -9.77 -7.45 6.22
C ASP A 98 -8.48 -6.71 6.60
N VAL A 99 -8.53 -5.38 6.58
CA VAL A 99 -7.35 -4.53 6.79
C VAL A 99 -7.49 -3.71 8.05
N ARG A 100 -6.37 -3.61 8.78
CA ARG A 100 -6.18 -2.68 9.88
C ARG A 100 -4.83 -1.98 9.73
N ILE A 101 -4.85 -0.66 9.69
CA ILE A 101 -3.66 0.17 9.71
C ILE A 101 -3.68 0.98 11.00
N GLN A 102 -2.59 0.95 11.76
CA GLN A 102 -2.47 1.71 13.00
C GLN A 102 -1.14 2.44 13.01
N ALA A 103 -1.19 3.73 13.33
CA ALA A 103 0.00 4.52 13.59
C ALA A 103 -0.07 5.15 14.97
N GLU A 104 1.06 5.10 15.69
CA GLU A 104 1.21 5.65 17.02
C GLU A 104 2.08 6.91 17.00
N ARG A 105 1.92 7.76 18.02
CA ARG A 105 2.62 9.05 18.14
C ARG A 105 4.15 8.92 18.10
N ASP A 106 4.70 7.78 18.52
CA ASP A 106 6.15 7.53 18.49
C ASP A 106 6.70 7.22 17.09
N GLY A 107 5.81 7.03 16.11
CA GLY A 107 6.15 6.71 14.73
C GLY A 107 6.00 5.24 14.36
N ALA A 108 5.57 4.37 15.28
CA ALA A 108 5.23 3.00 14.93
C ALA A 108 4.05 2.99 13.96
N LEU A 109 4.21 2.28 12.83
CA LEU A 109 3.17 2.08 11.82
C LEU A 109 3.02 0.58 11.58
N THR A 110 1.84 0.05 11.84
CA THR A 110 1.47 -1.34 11.58
C THR A 110 0.41 -1.37 10.49
N PHE A 111 0.63 -2.19 9.45
CA PHE A 111 -0.36 -2.46 8.41
C PHE A 111 -0.58 -3.97 8.40
N ASP A 112 -1.72 -4.39 8.94
CA ASP A 112 -2.17 -5.77 8.98
C ASP A 112 -3.23 -6.02 7.91
N ALA A 113 -3.12 -7.17 7.25
CA ALA A 113 -4.08 -7.62 6.25
C ALA A 113 -4.32 -9.13 6.37
N VAL A 114 -5.57 -9.53 6.47
CA VAL A 114 -5.99 -10.94 6.54
C VAL A 114 -6.81 -11.27 5.30
N ALA A 115 -6.26 -12.11 4.44
CA ALA A 115 -6.91 -12.55 3.21
C ALA A 115 -7.73 -13.82 3.44
N ASN A 116 -9.02 -13.75 3.14
CA ASN A 116 -10.04 -14.76 3.41
C ASN A 116 -10.76 -15.18 2.12
N THR A 117 -10.90 -16.49 1.89
CA THR A 117 -11.68 -17.02 0.77
C THR A 117 -12.34 -18.35 1.15
N ALA A 118 -13.61 -18.53 0.77
CA ALA A 118 -14.35 -19.76 1.05
C ALA A 118 -14.07 -20.88 0.04
N THR A 119 -13.73 -20.50 -1.20
CA THR A 119 -13.61 -21.42 -2.35
C THR A 119 -12.17 -21.61 -2.81
N GLY A 120 -11.23 -20.84 -2.25
CA GLY A 120 -9.93 -20.61 -2.86
C GLY A 120 -9.98 -19.45 -3.86
N PHE A 121 -8.82 -18.82 -4.05
CA PHE A 121 -8.64 -17.71 -4.99
C PHE A 121 -7.26 -17.82 -5.64
N GLU A 122 -7.23 -17.98 -6.96
CA GLU A 122 -5.99 -18.16 -7.70
C GLU A 122 -5.33 -16.80 -7.98
N THR A 123 -4.05 -16.70 -7.65
CA THR A 123 -3.30 -15.45 -7.74
C THR A 123 -1.81 -15.71 -7.88
N ASN A 124 -1.13 -14.89 -8.68
CA ASN A 124 0.34 -14.90 -8.76
C ASN A 124 1.00 -14.03 -7.68
N ARG A 125 0.25 -13.12 -7.06
CA ARG A 125 0.71 -12.27 -5.97
C ARG A 125 -0.46 -11.87 -5.11
N CYS A 126 -0.39 -12.21 -3.83
CA CYS A 126 -1.30 -11.72 -2.79
C CYS A 126 -0.44 -11.37 -1.59
N GLY A 127 -0.20 -10.07 -1.38
CA GLY A 127 0.68 -9.65 -0.29
C GLY A 127 1.16 -8.21 -0.42
N PHE A 128 2.00 -7.82 0.54
CA PHE A 128 2.54 -6.47 0.60
C PHE A 128 3.51 -6.17 -0.55
N CYS A 129 3.39 -4.96 -1.08
CA CYS A 129 4.35 -4.32 -1.95
C CYS A 129 4.76 -3.00 -1.29
N ILE A 130 6.06 -2.89 -1.00
CA ILE A 130 6.64 -1.71 -0.35
C ILE A 130 7.55 -1.04 -1.37
N LEU A 131 7.39 0.26 -1.55
CA LEU A 131 8.24 1.08 -2.41
C LEU A 131 9.11 1.98 -1.55
N HIS A 132 10.42 1.87 -1.73
CA HIS A 132 11.38 2.78 -1.11
C HIS A 132 11.53 4.06 -1.94
N PRO A 133 11.83 5.20 -1.30
CA PRO A 133 12.16 6.41 -2.03
C PRO A 133 13.41 6.16 -2.90
N VAL A 134 13.46 6.74 -4.08
CA VAL A 134 14.64 6.61 -4.96
C VAL A 134 15.80 7.46 -4.42
N ILE A 135 15.49 8.69 -4.03
CA ILE A 135 16.47 9.66 -3.51
C ILE A 135 16.92 9.18 -2.12
N GLY A 136 18.23 9.04 -1.95
CA GLY A 136 18.85 8.62 -0.68
C GLY A 136 18.93 7.12 -0.43
N VAL A 137 18.19 6.29 -1.18
CA VAL A 137 18.19 4.81 -1.00
C VAL A 137 18.79 4.06 -2.18
N ALA A 138 18.64 4.53 -3.42
CA ALA A 138 19.21 3.85 -4.59
C ALA A 138 20.74 3.70 -4.46
N GLY A 139 21.27 2.50 -4.68
CA GLY A 139 22.69 2.17 -4.50
C GLY A 139 23.21 2.14 -3.05
N SER A 140 22.39 2.53 -2.06
CA SER A 140 22.78 2.58 -0.65
C SER A 140 23.00 1.18 -0.08
N PRO A 141 23.95 0.99 0.86
CA PRO A 141 24.13 -0.29 1.55
C PRO A 141 22.85 -0.69 2.28
N VAL A 142 22.48 -1.96 2.18
CA VAL A 142 21.35 -2.56 2.90
C VAL A 142 21.78 -3.89 3.53
N THR A 143 21.14 -4.22 4.65
CA THR A 143 21.25 -5.55 5.25
C THR A 143 19.92 -6.26 5.05
N VAL A 144 19.96 -7.44 4.43
CA VAL A 144 18.79 -8.28 4.20
C VAL A 144 18.83 -9.43 5.18
N GLU A 145 17.77 -9.59 5.97
CA GLU A 145 17.53 -10.78 6.77
C GLU A 145 16.69 -11.76 5.96
N HIS A 146 17.14 -13.01 5.89
CA HIS A 146 16.42 -14.10 5.24
C HIS A 146 15.54 -14.84 6.25
N VAL A 147 14.58 -15.63 5.74
CA VAL A 147 13.61 -16.37 6.57
C VAL A 147 14.23 -17.41 7.51
N ASP A 148 15.48 -17.79 7.27
CA ASP A 148 16.28 -18.67 8.12
C ASP A 148 17.10 -17.91 9.19
N GLY A 149 16.92 -16.59 9.27
CA GLY A 149 17.64 -15.70 10.19
C GLY A 149 19.04 -15.30 9.70
N VAL A 150 19.44 -15.67 8.48
CA VAL A 150 20.74 -15.28 7.92
C VAL A 150 20.70 -13.82 7.45
N PHE A 151 21.73 -13.06 7.81
CA PHE A 151 21.89 -11.67 7.37
C PHE A 151 22.93 -11.55 6.25
N ASN A 152 22.56 -10.86 5.18
CA ASN A 152 23.44 -10.54 4.06
C ASN A 152 23.56 -9.03 3.86
N LYS A 153 24.79 -8.54 3.69
CA LYS A 153 25.04 -7.14 3.31
C LYS A 153 25.07 -7.04 1.79
N THR A 154 24.27 -6.15 1.23
CA THR A 154 24.20 -5.87 -0.20
C THR A 154 23.92 -4.38 -0.44
N ARG A 155 23.53 -3.99 -1.65
CA ARG A 155 23.14 -2.63 -2.01
C ARG A 155 21.76 -2.63 -2.65
N SER A 156 21.02 -1.55 -2.43
CA SER A 156 19.83 -1.26 -3.23
C SER A 156 20.20 -1.14 -4.72
N PRO A 157 19.28 -1.45 -5.64
CA PRO A 157 19.47 -1.20 -7.06
C PRO A 157 19.87 0.27 -7.33
N PRO A 158 20.78 0.53 -8.30
CA PRO A 158 21.08 1.88 -8.74
C PRO A 158 19.91 2.47 -9.55
N THR A 159 19.90 3.80 -9.69
CA THR A 159 19.05 4.52 -10.67
C THR A 159 19.52 4.33 -12.09
#